data_AF-A0A2V8KT40-F1
#
_entry.id   AF-A0A2V8KT40-F1
#
_cell.length_a   1.000
_cell.length_b   1.000
_cell.length_c   1.000
_cell.angle_alpha   90.00
_cell.angle_beta   90.00
_cell.angle_gamma   90.00
#
_symmetry.space_group_name_H-M   'P 1'
#
loop_
_entity.id
_entity.type
_entity.pdbx_description
1 polymer ?
#
loop_
_entity_poly.entity_id
_entity_poly.type
_entity_poly.pdbx_seq_one_letter_code
_entity_poly.pdbx_strand_id
1 'polypeptide(L)'
;MRSRVWHPSQQVREIGNGRISMKMHVGGEFELVSWILSFGPSAVVVSPERLRRRVEAELVRAAESYLKEITVAPTRKAKKVESKKAAAAAGRRG
;
A
#
# COMPACT_ATOMS: atom_id res chain seq x y z
N MET A 1 -25.83 6.14 -10.43
CA MET A 1 -24.66 6.05 -9.53
C MET A 1 -24.09 7.48 -9.37
N ARG A 2 -24.11 8.10 -8.19
CA ARG A 2 -23.47 9.42 -7.99
C ARG A 2 -21.98 9.19 -7.78
N SER A 3 -21.17 9.37 -8.81
CA SER A 3 -19.71 9.32 -8.68
C SER A 3 -19.25 10.41 -7.69
N ARG A 4 -18.45 10.04 -6.69
CA ARG A 4 -17.80 11.01 -5.79
C ARG A 4 -17.00 12.02 -6.64
N VAL A 5 -17.14 13.30 -6.32
CA VAL A 5 -16.36 14.38 -6.94
C VAL A 5 -15.07 14.52 -6.14
N TRP A 6 -13.94 14.20 -6.77
CA TRP A 6 -12.61 14.24 -6.17
C TRP A 6 -11.85 15.52 -6.51
N HIS A 7 -12.19 16.16 -7.62
CA HIS A 7 -11.57 17.40 -8.06
C HIS A 7 -12.58 18.31 -8.77
N PRO A 8 -12.51 19.64 -8.63
CA PRO A 8 -13.45 20.57 -9.28
C PRO A 8 -13.51 20.45 -10.82
N SER A 9 -12.38 20.11 -11.46
CA SER A 9 -12.32 19.92 -12.91
C SER A 9 -12.69 18.50 -13.38
N GLN A 10 -13.15 17.64 -12.47
CA GLN A 10 -13.52 16.26 -12.77
C GLN A 10 -14.71 16.20 -13.73
N GLN A 11 -14.53 15.45 -14.81
CA GLN A 11 -15.56 15.08 -15.75
C GLN A 11 -15.64 13.57 -15.80
N VAL A 12 -16.85 13.02 -15.64
CA VAL A 12 -17.11 11.57 -15.68
C VAL A 12 -18.09 11.28 -16.80
N ARG A 13 -17.82 10.23 -17.60
CA ARG A 13 -18.70 9.74 -18.66
C ARG A 13 -18.84 8.23 -18.54
N GLU A 14 -20.06 7.72 -18.66
CA GLU A 14 -20.27 6.28 -18.77
C GLU A 14 -19.80 5.79 -20.15
N ILE A 15 -19.10 4.66 -20.17
CA ILE A 15 -18.56 4.05 -21.40
C ILE A 15 -19.11 2.63 -21.62
N GLY A 16 -20.23 2.32 -20.97
CA GLY A 16 -20.92 1.03 -21.06
C GLY A 16 -20.38 -0.05 -20.12
N ASN A 17 -21.18 -1.09 -19.91
CA ASN A 17 -20.87 -2.25 -19.06
C ASN A 17 -20.48 -1.88 -17.62
N GLY A 18 -21.13 -0.86 -17.06
CA GLY A 18 -20.85 -0.37 -15.69
C GLY A 18 -19.50 0.34 -15.53
N ARG A 19 -18.81 0.68 -16.63
CA ARG A 19 -17.52 1.39 -16.60
C ARG A 19 -17.69 2.88 -16.83
N ILE A 20 -16.75 3.65 -16.27
CA ILE A 20 -16.67 5.10 -16.47
C ILE A 20 -15.30 5.51 -17.01
N SER A 21 -15.29 6.57 -17.81
CA SER A 21 -14.10 7.35 -18.12
C SER A 21 -14.12 8.61 -17.26
N MET A 22 -12.96 8.95 -16.67
CA MET A 22 -12.79 10.13 -15.84
C MET A 22 -11.63 10.99 -16.36
N LYS A 23 -11.86 12.29 -16.47
CA LYS A 23 -10.85 13.28 -16.84
C LYS A 23 -10.83 14.39 -15.81
N MET A 24 -9.64 14.84 -15.41
CA MET A 24 -9.46 15.98 -14.53
C MET A 24 -8.09 16.63 -14.79
N HIS A 25 -7.98 17.92 -14.48
CA HIS A 25 -6.73 18.66 -14.44
C HIS A 25 -6.28 18.74 -12.98
N VAL A 26 -5.22 18.00 -12.63
CA VAL A 26 -4.69 17.92 -11.26
C VAL A 26 -3.19 18.18 -11.26
N GLY A 27 -2.71 18.83 -10.21
CA GLY A 27 -1.29 18.90 -9.88
C GLY A 27 -0.89 17.74 -8.96
N GLY A 28 0.41 17.47 -8.83
CA GLY A 28 0.91 16.45 -7.90
C GLY A 28 0.83 15.02 -8.46
N GLU A 29 1.88 14.61 -9.17
CA GLU A 29 1.90 13.29 -9.81
C GLU A 29 2.04 12.13 -8.80
N PHE A 30 2.78 12.32 -7.71
CA PHE A 30 3.01 11.26 -6.73
C PHE A 30 1.73 10.82 -6.03
N GLU A 31 0.95 11.79 -5.51
CA GLU A 31 -0.34 11.54 -4.86
C GLU A 31 -1.34 10.92 -5.84
N LEU A 32 -1.38 11.44 -7.08
CA LEU A 32 -2.23 10.89 -8.13
C LEU A 32 -1.88 9.43 -8.46
N VAL A 33 -0.59 9.11 -8.58
CA VAL A 33 -0.13 7.73 -8.84
C VAL A 33 -0.53 6.80 -7.69
N SER A 34 -0.30 7.21 -6.44
CA SER A 34 -0.71 6.40 -5.27
C SER A 34 -2.23 6.15 -5.26
N TRP A 35 -3.03 7.17 -5.56
CA TRP A 35 -4.47 7.04 -5.66
C TRP A 35 -4.90 6.10 -6.79
N ILE A 36 -4.31 6.21 -7.98
CA ILE A 36 -4.58 5.29 -9.09
C ILE A 36 -4.26 3.85 -8.70
N LEU A 37 -3.09 3.61 -8.09
CA LEU A 37 -2.65 2.28 -7.66
C LEU A 37 -3.59 1.65 -6.62
N SER A 38 -4.27 2.47 -5.79
CA SER A 38 -5.23 1.97 -4.81
C SER A 38 -6.43 1.21 -5.41
N PHE A 39 -6.75 1.46 -6.69
CA PHE A 39 -7.81 0.74 -7.40
C PHE A 39 -7.36 -0.61 -7.97
N GLY A 40 -6.05 -0.90 -7.93
CA GLY A 40 -5.46 -2.11 -8.52
C GLY A 40 -5.88 -2.28 -9.99
N PRO A 41 -6.36 -3.46 -10.41
CA PRO A 41 -6.72 -3.73 -11.80
C PRO A 41 -8.02 -3.04 -12.28
N SER A 42 -8.77 -2.40 -11.37
CA SER A 42 -10.05 -1.77 -11.72
C SER A 42 -9.91 -0.39 -12.38
N ALA A 43 -8.70 0.17 -12.41
CA ALA A 43 -8.42 1.45 -13.04
C ALA A 43 -7.25 1.33 -14.04
N VAL A 44 -7.37 2.04 -15.16
CA VAL A 44 -6.32 2.13 -16.19
C VAL A 44 -6.13 3.59 -16.60
N VAL A 45 -4.88 4.03 -16.64
CA VAL A 45 -4.53 5.35 -17.17
C VAL A 45 -4.53 5.31 -18.69
N VAL A 46 -5.46 6.06 -19.29
CA VAL A 46 -5.54 6.20 -20.75
C VAL A 46 -4.54 7.24 -21.25
N SER A 47 -4.39 8.37 -20.55
CA SER A 47 -3.48 9.46 -20.89
C SER A 47 -3.23 10.36 -19.66
N PRO A 48 -2.15 11.17 -19.62
CA PRO A 48 -1.04 11.19 -20.58
C PRO A 48 -0.13 9.97 -20.45
N GLU A 49 0.61 9.67 -21.52
CA GLU A 49 1.51 8.51 -21.59
C GLU A 49 2.55 8.48 -20.47
N ARG A 50 3.07 9.65 -20.07
CA ARG A 50 4.02 9.77 -18.96
C ARG A 50 3.45 9.25 -17.64
N LEU A 51 2.20 9.57 -17.33
CA LEU A 51 1.53 9.09 -16.12
C LEU A 51 1.29 7.58 -16.20
N ARG A 52 0.88 7.08 -17.37
CA ARG A 52 0.69 5.64 -17.62
C ARG A 52 1.97 4.87 -17.34
N ARG A 53 3.11 5.29 -17.92
CA ARG A 53 4.42 4.67 -17.68
C ARG A 53 4.83 4.70 -16.22
N ARG A 54 4.48 5.77 -15.49
CA ARG A 54 4.80 5.86 -14.06
C ARG A 54 4.02 4.82 -13.25
N VAL A 55 2.72 4.69 -13.49
CA VAL A 55 1.87 3.68 -12.83
C VAL A 55 2.32 2.27 -13.18
N GLU A 56 2.61 2.00 -14.46
CA GLU A 56 3.16 0.72 -14.91
C GLU A 56 4.45 0.35 -14.18
N ALA A 57 5.39 1.29 -14.06
CA ALA A 57 6.64 1.05 -13.35
C ALA A 57 6.45 0.73 -11.86
N GLU A 58 5.48 1.37 -11.18
CA GLU A 58 5.16 1.03 -9.79
C GLU A 58 4.49 -0.35 -9.67
N LEU A 59 3.60 -0.72 -10.61
CA LEU A 59 2.97 -2.04 -10.62
C LEU A 59 4.00 -3.16 -10.81
N VAL A 60 4.97 -2.97 -11.70
CA VAL A 60 6.07 -3.92 -11.90
C VAL A 60 6.89 -4.07 -10.61
N ARG A 61 7.30 -2.96 -9.98
CA ARG A 61 8.02 -3.00 -8.68
C ARG A 61 7.23 -3.71 -7.59
N ALA A 62 5.92 -3.45 -7.52
CA ALA A 62 5.04 -4.12 -6.57
C ALA A 62 5.02 -5.62 -6.83
N ALA A 63 4.80 -6.05 -8.08
CA ALA A 63 4.79 -7.46 -8.46
C ALA A 63 6.12 -8.16 -8.13
N GLU A 64 7.26 -7.55 -8.47
CA GLU A 64 8.60 -8.05 -8.13
C GLU A 64 8.79 -8.27 -6.63
N SER A 65 8.13 -7.46 -5.79
CA SER A 65 8.26 -7.57 -4.33
C SER A 65 7.56 -8.81 -3.78
N TYR A 66 6.50 -9.27 -4.44
CA TYR A 66 5.78 -10.51 -4.09
C TYR A 66 6.38 -11.76 -4.75
N LEU A 67 7.10 -11.60 -5.87
CA LEU A 67 7.77 -12.70 -6.56
C LEU A 67 9.07 -13.14 -5.87
N LYS A 68 9.63 -12.30 -4.99
CA LYS A 68 10.80 -12.65 -4.17
C LYS A 68 10.33 -13.44 -2.94
N GLU A 69 11.08 -14.47 -2.55
CA GLU A 69 10.84 -15.13 -1.26
C GLU A 69 10.93 -14.10 -0.13
N ILE A 70 9.81 -13.86 0.54
CA ILE A 70 9.76 -12.95 1.68
C ILE A 70 10.25 -13.73 2.90
N THR A 71 11.55 -13.67 3.19
CA THR A 71 12.07 -14.17 4.46
C THR A 71 11.69 -13.19 5.56
N VAL A 72 10.60 -13.45 6.26
CA VAL A 72 10.31 -12.77 7.54
C VAL A 72 11.31 -13.33 8.56
N ALA A 73 12.36 -12.56 8.87
CA ALA A 73 13.27 -12.92 9.95
C ALA A 73 12.45 -13.23 11.21
N PRO A 74 12.66 -14.37 11.88
CA PRO A 74 11.88 -14.71 13.07
C PRO A 74 12.04 -13.60 14.10
N THR A 75 10.91 -13.02 14.54
CA THR A 75 10.88 -12.07 15.65
C THR A 75 11.60 -12.70 16.84
N ARG A 76 12.76 -12.15 17.17
CA ARG A 76 13.57 -12.58 18.32
C ARG A 76 12.78 -12.24 19.58
N LYS A 77 11.92 -13.16 20.05
CA LYS A 77 11.28 -13.03 21.36
C LYS A 77 12.38 -12.93 22.41
N ALA A 78 12.43 -11.80 23.10
CA ALA A 78 13.38 -11.51 24.16
C ALA A 78 13.30 -12.58 25.26
N LYS A 79 14.38 -13.35 25.43
CA LYS A 79 14.66 -14.10 26.66
C LYS A 79 14.78 -13.09 27.80
N LYS A 80 13.72 -12.85 28.58
CA LYS A 80 13.84 -12.17 29.89
C LYS A 80 12.69 -12.50 30.83
N VAL A 81 12.49 -13.77 31.20
CA VAL A 81 11.79 -14.13 32.45
C VAL A 81 12.34 -15.46 32.99
N GLU A 82 13.62 -15.52 33.39
CA GLU A 82 14.07 -16.61 34.27
C GLU A 82 15.32 -16.26 35.10
N SER A 83 15.38 -15.04 35.63
CA SER A 83 16.44 -14.65 36.59
C SER A 83 15.90 -14.05 37.89
N LYS A 84 14.63 -14.28 38.23
CA LYS A 84 14.02 -13.78 39.48
C LYS A 84 13.55 -14.87 40.44
N LYS A 85 14.26 -16.00 40.51
CA LYS A 85 14.01 -17.06 41.51
C LYS A 85 15.30 -17.69 42.08
N ALA A 86 16.27 -16.87 42.47
CA ALA A 86 17.47 -17.33 43.18
C ALA A 86 17.97 -16.39 44.29
N ALA A 87 17.12 -15.51 44.84
CA ALA A 87 17.52 -14.57 45.91
C ALA A 87 16.66 -14.65 47.20
N ALA A 88 15.81 -15.68 47.36
CA ALA A 88 14.95 -15.81 48.54
C ALA A 88 15.20 -17.07 49.39
N ALA A 89 16.28 -17.82 49.15
CA ALA A 89 16.56 -19.08 49.88
C ALA A 89 17.95 -19.16 50.55
N ALA A 90 18.72 -18.08 50.60
CA ALA A 90 20.03 -18.05 51.27
C ALA A 90 20.06 -17.21 52.57
N GLY A 91 18.89 -16.78 53.06
CA GLY A 91 18.76 -15.95 54.26
C GLY A 91 18.07 -16.67 55.42
N ARG A 92 18.44 -17.92 55.71
CA ARG A 92 18.14 -18.61 56.98
C ARG A 92 19.11 -19.78 57.14
N ARG A 93 20.22 -19.53 57.84
CA ARG A 93 20.96 -20.47 58.72
C ARG A 93 22.33 -19.87 59.04
N GLY A 94 22.61 -19.67 60.33
CA GLY A 94 23.91 -19.26 60.88
C GLY A 94 23.85 -17.89 61.48
#